data_AF-A0A7K2JGX7-F1
#
_entry.id   AF-A0A7K2JGX7-F1
#
_cell.length_a   1.000
_cell.length_b   1.000
_cell.length_c   1.000
_cell.angle_alpha   90.00
_cell.angle_beta   90.00
_cell.angle_gamma   90.00
#
_symmetry.space_group_name_H-M   'P 1'
#
loop_
_entity.id
_entity.type
_entity.pdbx_description
1 polymer ?
#
loop_
_entity_poly.entity_id
_entity_poly.type
_entity_poly.pdbx_seq_one_letter_code
_entity_poly.pdbx_strand_id
1 'polypeptide(L)'
;MEWMETVRALAAEPLVRLVVGEGFRGIVRRVRRGHRAAAAHSEAGPATASTAERTETPVMVTGDSTTGAELAADLLQGVGNENMRAATRLLGAHRGGFWLRRLLEQEDELTAAADKPVIDRTGTHPSIDWDTIGLLMLSRPSAFKSSTSEMAMLETAASLVSRCPVQLGEVIRVVDENELRLILRAVEEAAYGEER
;
A
#
# COMPACT_ATOMS: atom_id res chain seq x y z
N MET A 1 -17.40 -22.67 28.27
CA MET A 1 -18.58 -22.60 27.36
C MET A 1 -19.20 -21.21 27.53
N GLU A 2 -18.43 -20.15 27.26
CA GLU A 2 -18.78 -18.75 27.63
C GLU A 2 -18.64 -17.75 26.47
N TRP A 3 -18.04 -18.12 25.34
CA TRP A 3 -17.86 -17.20 24.20
C TRP A 3 -19.18 -16.92 23.44
N MET A 4 -20.15 -17.82 23.53
CA MET A 4 -21.44 -17.68 22.84
C MET A 4 -22.37 -16.65 23.51
N GLU A 5 -22.17 -16.36 24.81
CA GLU A 5 -22.99 -15.35 25.51
C GLU A 5 -22.49 -13.93 25.27
N THR A 6 -21.17 -13.74 25.13
CA THR A 6 -20.57 -12.44 24.80
C THR A 6 -20.97 -11.96 23.40
N VAL A 7 -21.05 -12.87 22.43
CA VAL A 7 -21.50 -12.57 21.06
C VAL A 7 -23.01 -12.25 21.04
N ARG A 8 -23.81 -12.89 21.90
CA ARG A 8 -25.25 -12.57 22.03
C ARG A 8 -25.51 -11.21 22.66
N ALA A 9 -24.66 -10.77 23.59
CA ALA A 9 -24.77 -9.46 24.23
C ALA A 9 -24.49 -8.30 23.26
N LEU A 10 -23.53 -8.47 22.33
CA LEU A 10 -23.19 -7.45 21.32
C LEU A 10 -24.21 -7.33 20.18
N ALA A 11 -25.02 -8.37 19.92
CA ALA A 11 -26.08 -8.34 18.93
C ALA A 11 -27.37 -7.63 19.40
N ALA A 12 -27.43 -7.22 20.68
CA ALA A 12 -28.59 -6.57 21.29
C ALA A 12 -28.52 -5.03 21.31
N GLU A 13 -27.46 -4.43 20.76
CA GLU A 13 -27.36 -2.96 20.70
C GLU A 13 -28.15 -2.36 19.51
N PRO A 14 -29.02 -1.34 19.71
CA PRO A 14 -29.95 -0.86 18.69
C PRO A 14 -29.32 0.02 17.59
N LEU A 15 -28.00 0.25 17.62
CA LEU A 15 -27.32 1.22 16.76
C LEU A 15 -26.78 0.63 15.44
N VAL A 16 -26.98 -0.67 15.18
CA VAL A 16 -26.60 -1.34 13.91
C VAL A 16 -27.83 -1.54 13.01
N ARG A 17 -28.65 -0.49 12.85
CA ARG A 17 -29.80 -0.48 11.92
C ARG A 17 -29.90 0.83 11.12
N LEU A 18 -28.82 1.24 10.47
CA LEU A 18 -28.77 2.25 9.40
C LEU A 18 -27.39 2.05 8.76
N VAL A 19 -27.19 1.58 7.53
CA VAL A 19 -27.78 2.03 6.26
C VAL A 19 -27.67 0.87 5.26
N VAL A 20 -28.82 0.33 4.86
CA VAL A 20 -28.99 -0.41 3.59
C VAL A 20 -29.93 0.45 2.76
N GLY A 21 -29.48 0.88 1.58
CA GLY A 21 -30.37 1.42 0.54
C GLY A 21 -29.86 2.66 -0.18
N GLU A 22 -29.59 2.47 -1.48
CA GLU A 22 -29.69 3.47 -2.56
C GLU A 22 -28.64 4.60 -2.55
N GLY A 23 -27.95 4.94 -3.64
CA GLY A 23 -28.25 4.85 -5.05
C GLY A 23 -27.99 6.24 -5.64
N PHE A 24 -26.86 6.46 -6.33
CA PHE A 24 -26.71 7.64 -7.17
C PHE A 24 -26.07 7.31 -8.51
N ARG A 25 -26.97 7.21 -9.48
CA ARG A 25 -26.76 7.18 -10.92
C ARG A 25 -26.49 8.62 -11.37
N GLY A 26 -25.33 8.84 -12.00
CA GLY A 26 -25.12 9.85 -13.04
C GLY A 26 -24.96 11.31 -12.59
N ILE A 27 -23.87 11.94 -13.05
CA ILE A 27 -23.93 13.21 -13.79
C ILE A 27 -22.77 13.19 -14.79
N VAL A 28 -23.12 13.12 -16.07
CA VAL A 28 -22.28 13.49 -17.21
C VAL A 28 -22.44 15.00 -17.39
N ARG A 29 -21.35 15.77 -17.37
CA ARG A 29 -21.29 17.07 -18.04
C ARG A 29 -19.99 17.23 -18.82
N ARG A 30 -20.19 17.29 -20.14
CA ARG A 30 -19.26 17.63 -21.20
C ARG A 30 -19.39 19.15 -21.47
N VAL A 31 -18.28 19.90 -21.42
CA VAL A 31 -18.13 21.23 -22.04
C VAL A 31 -16.68 21.32 -22.54
N ARG A 32 -16.41 21.06 -23.83
CA ARG A 32 -16.33 21.95 -25.01
C ARG A 32 -15.27 23.09 -24.95
N ARG A 33 -14.21 22.85 -25.73
CA ARG A 33 -13.23 23.73 -26.41
C ARG A 33 -13.60 25.23 -26.61
N GLY A 34 -12.56 26.06 -26.46
CA GLY A 34 -12.22 27.26 -27.26
C GLY A 34 -10.79 27.67 -26.88
N HIS A 35 -9.72 27.56 -27.68
CA HIS A 35 -9.29 28.18 -28.95
C HIS A 35 -8.70 29.60 -28.84
N ARG A 36 -7.35 29.67 -28.98
CA ARG A 36 -6.47 30.72 -29.58
C ARG A 36 -6.50 32.15 -28.99
N ALA A 37 -5.42 32.97 -28.96
CA ALA A 37 -4.12 32.98 -29.64
C ALA A 37 -3.13 34.00 -28.99
N ALA A 38 -1.85 33.90 -29.41
CA ALA A 38 -0.82 34.96 -29.62
C ALA A 38 -0.28 35.78 -28.42
N ALA A 39 0.92 36.37 -28.41
CA ALA A 39 2.26 36.22 -29.03
C ALA A 39 3.11 37.40 -28.49
N ALA A 40 4.36 37.17 -28.09
CA ALA A 40 5.51 38.13 -28.02
C ALA A 40 6.69 37.40 -27.31
N HIS A 41 7.77 36.99 -27.97
CA HIS A 41 8.95 37.70 -28.51
C HIS A 41 10.05 38.08 -27.48
N SER A 42 11.28 37.67 -27.85
CA SER A 42 12.64 38.13 -27.44
C SER A 42 13.18 37.69 -26.06
N GLU A 43 14.46 37.38 -25.85
CA GLU A 43 15.68 37.11 -26.65
C GLU A 43 16.78 36.69 -25.65
N ALA A 44 17.81 35.95 -26.11
CA ALA A 44 19.20 35.80 -25.60
C ALA A 44 19.43 35.51 -24.08
N GLY A 45 20.14 34.47 -23.65
CA GLY A 45 21.49 33.99 -24.01
C GLY A 45 22.06 33.09 -22.88
N PRO A 46 23.28 32.53 -23.00
CA PRO A 46 23.60 31.17 -22.52
C PRO A 46 24.54 31.05 -21.30
N ALA A 47 24.82 29.78 -20.93
CA ALA A 47 25.81 29.23 -19.97
C ALA A 47 25.39 29.32 -18.49
N THR A 48 25.42 28.25 -17.69
CA THR A 48 26.56 27.34 -17.45
C THR A 48 26.15 25.93 -16.98
N ALA A 49 27.10 25.02 -17.17
CA ALA A 49 27.29 23.71 -16.58
C ALA A 49 26.51 23.37 -15.30
N SER A 50 25.88 22.19 -15.32
CA SER A 50 26.12 21.21 -14.27
C SER A 50 26.01 19.83 -14.91
N THR A 51 27.17 19.22 -15.12
CA THR A 51 27.31 17.81 -15.44
C THR A 51 26.49 17.04 -14.42
N ALA A 52 25.50 16.30 -14.90
CA ALA A 52 24.74 15.37 -14.12
C ALA A 52 25.71 14.40 -13.44
N GLU A 53 25.99 14.68 -12.17
CA GLU A 53 26.52 13.68 -11.25
C GLU A 53 25.47 12.57 -11.26
N ARG A 54 25.88 11.49 -11.92
CA ARG A 54 25.24 10.20 -11.92
C ARG A 54 24.86 9.89 -10.48
N THR A 55 23.62 10.20 -10.12
CA THR A 55 23.04 9.71 -8.89
C THR A 55 23.03 8.22 -9.09
N GLU A 56 24.00 7.55 -8.49
CA GLU A 56 23.93 6.13 -8.22
C GLU A 56 22.63 5.99 -7.44
N THR A 57 21.55 5.69 -8.15
CA THR A 57 20.33 5.20 -7.55
C THR A 57 20.79 4.10 -6.61
N PRO A 58 20.50 4.19 -5.29
CA PRO A 58 20.79 3.09 -4.40
C PRO A 58 20.01 1.90 -4.96
N VAL A 59 20.73 1.03 -5.66
CA VAL A 59 20.23 -0.27 -6.04
C VAL A 59 20.17 -0.98 -4.71
N MET A 60 18.96 -1.12 -4.18
CA MET A 60 18.67 -2.08 -3.13
C MET A 60 18.98 -3.45 -3.73
N VAL A 61 20.25 -3.85 -3.64
CA VAL A 61 20.70 -5.18 -3.99
C VAL A 61 20.09 -6.07 -2.93
N THR A 62 18.97 -6.70 -3.25
CA THR A 62 18.44 -7.82 -2.49
C THR A 62 19.42 -8.98 -2.64
N GLY A 63 20.50 -8.98 -1.86
CA GLY A 63 21.34 -10.15 -1.72
C GLY A 63 20.50 -11.29 -1.17
N ASP A 64 20.78 -12.53 -1.60
CA ASP A 64 20.10 -13.75 -1.14
C ASP A 64 20.11 -13.94 0.40
N SER A 65 20.87 -13.12 1.14
CA SER A 65 20.97 -13.15 2.60
C SER A 65 20.06 -12.16 3.34
N THR A 66 19.45 -11.17 2.68
CA THR A 66 18.67 -10.14 3.38
C THR A 66 17.33 -10.70 3.85
N THR A 67 17.08 -10.64 5.16
CA THR A 67 15.82 -11.07 5.75
C THR A 67 14.69 -10.10 5.42
N GLY A 68 13.44 -10.55 5.49
CA GLY A 68 12.29 -9.67 5.24
C GLY A 68 12.15 -8.55 6.26
N ALA A 69 12.60 -8.77 7.50
CA ALA A 69 12.61 -7.76 8.54
C ALA A 69 13.65 -6.65 8.26
N GLU A 70 14.85 -7.02 7.80
CA GLU A 70 15.86 -6.05 7.36
C GLU A 70 15.35 -5.27 6.14
N LEU A 71 14.74 -5.95 5.18
CA LEU A 71 14.14 -5.30 4.01
C LEU A 71 13.04 -4.30 4.40
N ALA A 72 12.20 -4.65 5.37
CA ALA A 72 11.22 -3.73 5.93
C ALA A 72 11.89 -2.54 6.62
N ALA A 73 12.94 -2.78 7.41
CA ALA A 73 13.67 -1.71 8.09
C ALA A 73 14.26 -0.70 7.10
N ASP A 74 14.82 -1.18 6.00
CA ASP A 74 15.36 -0.33 4.92
C ASP A 74 14.28 0.53 4.26
N LEU A 75 13.12 -0.06 3.95
CA LEU A 75 11.97 0.65 3.35
C LEU A 75 11.26 1.60 4.32
N LEU A 76 11.55 1.52 5.61
CA LEU A 76 10.97 2.38 6.65
C LEU A 76 11.85 3.56 7.04
N GLN A 77 13.04 3.69 6.45
CA GLN A 77 13.90 4.85 6.67
C GLN A 77 13.17 6.12 6.22
N GLY A 78 12.86 7.02 7.17
CA GLY A 78 12.13 8.26 6.89
C GLY A 78 10.60 8.13 6.81
N VAL A 79 10.02 6.93 7.01
CA VAL A 79 8.57 6.74 7.07
C VAL A 79 8.06 7.11 8.47
N GLY A 80 7.39 8.25 8.59
CA GLY A 80 6.84 8.76 9.86
C GLY A 80 5.38 8.36 10.15
N ASN A 81 4.72 7.65 9.24
CA ASN A 81 3.32 7.24 9.40
C ASN A 81 3.24 5.84 10.01
N GLU A 82 2.69 5.71 11.22
CA GLU A 82 2.64 4.44 11.94
C GLU A 82 1.86 3.34 11.19
N ASN A 83 0.81 3.68 10.46
CA ASN A 83 0.08 2.70 9.66
C ASN A 83 0.95 2.15 8.53
N MET A 84 1.72 3.01 7.86
CA MET A 84 2.67 2.59 6.82
C MET A 84 3.79 1.73 7.42
N ARG A 85 4.26 2.07 8.63
CA ARG A 85 5.27 1.30 9.37
C ARG A 85 4.75 -0.09 9.71
N ALA A 86 3.57 -0.17 10.31
CA ALA A 86 2.91 -1.43 10.67
C ALA A 86 2.64 -2.31 9.44
N ALA A 87 2.12 -1.72 8.36
CA ALA A 87 1.86 -2.44 7.11
C ALA A 87 3.15 -2.99 6.48
N THR A 88 4.22 -2.20 6.43
CA THR A 88 5.51 -2.64 5.87
C THR A 88 6.13 -3.73 6.74
N ARG A 89 6.06 -3.61 8.07
CA ARG A 89 6.55 -4.64 9.00
C ARG A 89 5.75 -5.94 8.92
N LEU A 90 4.43 -5.85 8.77
CA LEU A 90 3.56 -7.01 8.52
C LEU A 90 4.07 -7.80 7.32
N LEU A 91 4.32 -7.12 6.20
CA LEU A 91 4.83 -7.75 4.99
C LEU A 91 6.26 -8.27 5.15
N GLY A 92 7.12 -7.57 5.90
CA GLY A 92 8.49 -8.00 6.19
C GLY A 92 8.57 -9.25 7.05
N ALA A 93 7.66 -9.39 8.03
CA ALA A 93 7.60 -10.55 8.91
C ALA A 93 6.98 -11.78 8.22
N HIS A 94 6.10 -11.58 7.23
CA HIS A 94 5.40 -12.67 6.55
C HIS A 94 6.30 -13.42 5.56
N ARG A 95 6.46 -14.74 5.77
CA ARG A 95 7.23 -15.66 4.89
C ARG A 95 8.57 -15.10 4.44
N GLY A 96 9.26 -14.49 5.41
CA GLY A 96 10.56 -13.88 5.23
C GLY A 96 10.55 -12.62 4.36
N GLY A 97 9.43 -11.93 4.15
CA GLY A 97 9.35 -10.74 3.30
C GLY A 97 8.82 -11.01 1.89
N PHE A 98 7.97 -12.02 1.70
CA PHE A 98 7.50 -12.47 0.38
C PHE A 98 7.01 -11.31 -0.50
N TRP A 99 6.10 -10.49 0.02
CA TRP A 99 5.57 -9.35 -0.73
C TRP A 99 6.60 -8.24 -0.92
N LEU A 100 7.40 -7.92 0.09
CA LEU A 100 8.41 -6.87 -0.04
C LEU A 100 9.42 -7.19 -1.15
N ARG A 101 9.91 -8.43 -1.20
CA ARG A 101 10.79 -8.87 -2.28
C ARG A 101 10.08 -8.80 -3.63
N ARG A 102 8.86 -9.30 -3.70
CA ARG A 102 8.09 -9.31 -4.95
C ARG A 102 7.82 -7.91 -5.48
N LEU A 103 7.51 -6.95 -4.62
CA LEU A 103 7.28 -5.55 -5.01
C LEU A 103 8.54 -4.93 -5.61
N LEU A 104 9.72 -5.28 -5.09
CA LEU A 104 11.01 -4.80 -5.59
C LEU A 104 11.44 -5.54 -6.87
N GLU A 105 11.29 -6.86 -6.91
CA GLU A 105 11.66 -7.69 -8.07
C GLU A 105 10.76 -7.42 -9.29
N GLN A 106 9.49 -7.09 -9.06
CA GLN A 106 8.48 -6.86 -10.10
C GLN A 106 8.10 -5.37 -10.22
N GLU A 107 8.93 -4.46 -9.71
CA GLU A 107 8.66 -3.01 -9.67
C GLU A 107 8.27 -2.47 -11.05
N ASP A 108 9.03 -2.82 -12.10
CA ASP A 108 8.77 -2.35 -13.46
C ASP A 108 7.42 -2.83 -14.01
N GLU A 109 7.10 -4.11 -13.81
CA GLU A 109 5.84 -4.70 -14.28
C GLU A 109 4.63 -4.10 -13.56
N LEU A 110 4.73 -3.95 -12.24
CA LEU A 110 3.66 -3.39 -11.42
C LEU A 110 3.48 -1.89 -11.67
N THR A 111 4.59 -1.16 -11.86
CA THR A 111 4.57 0.26 -12.23
C THR A 111 3.91 0.48 -13.58
N ALA A 112 4.27 -0.33 -14.59
CA ALA A 112 3.62 -0.29 -15.89
C ALA A 112 2.13 -0.66 -15.82
N ALA A 113 1.76 -1.55 -14.90
CA ALA A 113 0.36 -1.91 -14.68
C ALA A 113 -0.46 -0.79 -14.03
N ALA A 114 0.16 0.02 -13.17
CA ALA A 114 -0.49 1.11 -12.44
C ALA A 114 -0.42 2.47 -13.16
N ASP A 115 0.48 2.62 -14.14
CA ASP A 115 0.90 3.92 -14.70
C ASP A 115 1.46 4.87 -13.63
N LYS A 116 1.98 4.31 -12.52
CA LYS A 116 2.53 5.00 -11.34
C LYS A 116 3.52 4.09 -10.62
N PRO A 117 4.59 4.64 -10.00
CA PRO A 117 5.59 3.83 -9.32
C PRO A 117 5.01 3.14 -8.08
N VAL A 118 5.32 1.86 -7.89
CA VAL A 118 4.95 1.11 -6.66
C VAL A 118 5.95 1.33 -5.51
N ILE A 119 7.17 1.78 -5.84
CA ILE A 119 8.18 2.23 -4.88
C ILE A 119 8.37 3.73 -5.08
N ASP A 120 8.03 4.52 -4.07
CA ASP A 120 8.33 5.94 -4.06
C ASP A 120 9.82 6.14 -3.78
N ARG A 121 10.53 6.64 -4.79
CA ARG A 121 11.96 6.98 -4.74
C ARG A 121 12.21 8.49 -4.75
N THR A 122 11.18 9.31 -4.56
CA THR A 122 11.30 10.78 -4.59
C THR A 122 11.87 11.35 -3.29
N GLY A 123 11.76 10.61 -2.18
CA GLY A 123 12.35 10.95 -0.89
C GLY A 123 13.84 10.56 -0.77
N THR A 124 14.42 10.83 0.41
CA THR A 124 15.82 10.47 0.73
C THR A 124 16.04 8.95 0.76
N HIS A 125 15.00 8.18 1.10
CA HIS A 125 15.03 6.73 1.14
C HIS A 125 13.80 6.18 0.38
N PRO A 126 13.94 5.03 -0.29
CA PRO A 126 12.83 4.40 -0.98
C PRO A 126 11.77 3.92 0.02
N SER A 127 10.49 4.04 -0.35
CA SER A 127 9.36 3.54 0.44
C SER A 127 8.26 2.97 -0.46
N ILE A 128 7.32 2.20 0.09
CA ILE A 128 6.20 1.65 -0.67
C ILE A 128 5.15 2.74 -0.93
N ASP A 129 4.74 2.91 -2.19
CA ASP A 129 3.59 3.76 -2.53
C ASP A 129 2.29 2.97 -2.32
N TRP A 130 1.75 3.05 -1.10
CA TRP A 130 0.53 2.35 -0.70
C TRP A 130 -0.73 2.80 -1.45
N ASP A 131 -0.78 4.03 -1.97
CA ASP A 131 -1.91 4.49 -2.78
C ASP A 131 -1.89 3.81 -4.15
N THR A 132 -0.70 3.67 -4.75
CA THR A 132 -0.50 2.92 -5.98
C THR A 132 -0.80 1.44 -5.80
N ILE A 133 -0.36 0.83 -4.68
CA ILE A 133 -0.74 -0.55 -4.33
C ILE A 133 -2.25 -0.70 -4.23
N GLY A 134 -2.94 0.16 -3.47
CA GLY A 134 -4.39 0.11 -3.33
C GLY A 134 -5.12 0.25 -4.67
N LEU A 135 -4.64 1.14 -5.55
CA LEU A 135 -5.20 1.31 -6.89
C LEU A 135 -5.02 0.05 -7.75
N LEU A 136 -3.85 -0.59 -7.70
CA LEU A 136 -3.58 -1.84 -8.41
C LEU A 136 -4.52 -2.96 -7.94
N MET A 137 -4.74 -3.06 -6.64
CA MET A 137 -5.62 -4.09 -6.07
C MET A 137 -7.07 -3.94 -6.55
N LEU A 138 -7.54 -2.69 -6.65
CA LEU A 138 -8.89 -2.39 -7.13
C LEU A 138 -9.05 -2.55 -8.64
N SER A 139 -8.05 -2.11 -9.42
CA SER A 139 -8.17 -2.00 -10.88
C SER A 139 -7.65 -3.23 -11.62
N ARG A 140 -6.63 -3.91 -11.09
CA ARG A 140 -5.92 -5.03 -11.73
C ARG A 140 -5.45 -6.07 -10.71
N PRO A 141 -6.35 -6.71 -9.93
CA PRO A 141 -5.98 -7.67 -8.89
C PRO A 141 -5.16 -8.86 -9.44
N SER A 142 -5.33 -9.22 -10.72
CA SER A 142 -4.57 -10.28 -11.38
C SER A 142 -3.07 -9.96 -11.60
N ALA A 143 -2.64 -8.71 -11.38
CA ALA A 143 -1.22 -8.36 -11.38
C ALA A 143 -0.47 -9.04 -10.22
N PHE A 144 -1.17 -9.33 -9.13
CA PHE A 144 -0.63 -9.95 -7.92
C PHE A 144 -0.77 -11.47 -7.96
N LYS A 145 0.11 -12.15 -8.71
CA LYS A 145 0.11 -13.62 -8.78
C LYS A 145 0.58 -14.21 -7.44
N SER A 146 -0.36 -14.67 -6.62
CA SER A 146 -0.10 -15.16 -5.27
C SER A 146 -1.11 -16.22 -4.84
N SER A 147 -0.82 -16.93 -3.76
CA SER A 147 -1.81 -17.75 -3.05
C SER A 147 -2.84 -16.88 -2.34
N THR A 148 -3.96 -17.48 -1.91
CA THR A 148 -5.01 -16.76 -1.19
C THR A 148 -4.53 -16.19 0.15
N SER A 149 -3.67 -16.90 0.88
CA SER A 149 -3.15 -16.39 2.16
C SER A 149 -2.18 -15.24 1.94
N GLU A 150 -1.30 -15.32 0.95
CA GLU A 150 -0.43 -14.21 0.56
C GLU A 150 -1.25 -12.98 0.17
N MET A 151 -2.26 -13.14 -0.69
CA MET A 151 -3.12 -12.03 -1.07
C MET A 151 -3.82 -11.40 0.15
N ALA A 152 -4.32 -12.22 1.07
CA ALA A 152 -4.95 -11.74 2.31
C ALA A 152 -3.99 -10.91 3.19
N MET A 153 -2.70 -11.28 3.24
CA MET A 153 -1.69 -10.49 3.95
C MET A 153 -1.45 -9.14 3.28
N LEU A 154 -1.41 -9.08 1.95
CA LEU A 154 -1.28 -7.82 1.20
C LEU A 154 -2.52 -6.93 1.37
N GLU A 155 -3.72 -7.51 1.26
CA GLU A 155 -4.99 -6.83 1.50
C GLU A 155 -5.07 -6.26 2.90
N THR A 156 -4.68 -7.05 3.89
CA THR A 156 -4.65 -6.60 5.28
C THR A 156 -3.67 -5.44 5.45
N ALA A 157 -2.44 -5.55 4.95
CA ALA A 157 -1.45 -4.47 5.02
C ALA A 157 -1.95 -3.18 4.32
N ALA A 158 -2.50 -3.30 3.11
CA ALA A 158 -3.04 -2.16 2.37
C ALA A 158 -4.23 -1.51 3.09
N SER A 159 -5.04 -2.28 3.82
CA SER A 159 -6.17 -1.78 4.62
C SER A 159 -5.76 -0.97 5.84
N LEU A 160 -4.54 -1.17 6.37
CA LEU A 160 -4.02 -0.37 7.48
C LEU A 160 -3.69 1.05 7.02
N VAL A 161 -3.14 1.20 5.81
CA VAL A 161 -2.65 2.49 5.29
C VAL A 161 -3.73 3.26 4.52
N SER A 162 -4.41 2.56 3.61
CA SER A 162 -5.31 3.14 2.63
C SER A 162 -6.76 2.79 2.92
N ARG A 163 -7.69 3.38 2.18
CA ARG A 163 -9.12 3.04 2.28
C ARG A 163 -9.48 1.79 1.48
N CYS A 164 -8.61 0.78 1.47
CA CYS A 164 -8.89 -0.53 0.88
C CYS A 164 -9.55 -1.41 1.95
N PRO A 165 -10.90 -1.52 1.99
CA PRO A 165 -11.55 -2.32 3.01
C PRO A 165 -11.20 -3.79 2.83
N VAL A 166 -10.95 -4.48 3.94
CA VAL A 166 -10.73 -5.92 3.97
C VAL A 166 -11.93 -6.62 4.62
N GLN A 167 -12.33 -7.77 4.08
CA GLN A 167 -13.37 -8.60 4.67
C GLN A 167 -12.73 -9.58 5.67
N LEU A 168 -12.69 -9.21 6.95
CA LEU A 168 -12.01 -9.99 8.01
C LEU A 168 -12.43 -11.47 8.05
N GLY A 169 -13.70 -11.77 7.78
CA GLY A 169 -14.18 -13.16 7.72
C GLY A 169 -13.49 -13.99 6.63
N GLU A 170 -13.16 -13.39 5.49
CA GLU A 170 -12.43 -14.08 4.42
C GLU A 170 -10.94 -14.21 4.75
N VAL A 171 -10.33 -13.18 5.35
CA VAL A 171 -8.94 -13.24 5.85
C VAL A 171 -8.77 -14.39 6.84
N ILE A 172 -9.61 -14.47 7.87
CA ILE A 172 -9.54 -15.50 8.92
C ILE A 172 -9.68 -16.91 8.35
N ARG A 173 -10.41 -17.08 7.23
CA ARG A 173 -10.58 -18.40 6.59
C ARG A 173 -9.36 -18.89 5.84
N VAL A 174 -8.46 -17.99 5.44
CA VAL A 174 -7.34 -18.32 4.54
C VAL A 174 -5.97 -18.18 5.20
N VAL A 175 -5.87 -17.46 6.31
CA VAL A 175 -4.60 -17.30 7.05
C VAL A 175 -4.42 -18.37 8.11
N ASP A 176 -3.17 -18.74 8.37
CA ASP A 176 -2.82 -19.62 9.49
C ASP A 176 -2.70 -18.87 10.83
N GLU A 177 -2.46 -19.61 11.92
CA GLU A 177 -2.34 -19.05 13.27
C GLU A 177 -1.18 -18.06 13.41
N ASN A 178 -0.06 -18.29 12.72
CA ASN A 178 1.10 -17.39 12.77
C ASN A 178 0.81 -16.11 11.96
N GLU A 179 0.22 -16.26 10.78
CA GLU A 179 -0.23 -15.14 9.95
C GLU A 179 -1.26 -14.28 10.70
N LEU A 180 -2.21 -14.89 11.41
CA LEU A 180 -3.17 -14.17 12.25
C LEU A 180 -2.48 -13.38 13.38
N ARG A 181 -1.49 -13.98 14.06
CA ARG A 181 -0.71 -13.26 15.09
C ARG A 181 0.03 -12.07 14.53
N LEU A 182 0.61 -12.19 13.33
CA LEU A 182 1.27 -11.07 12.66
C LEU A 182 0.28 -9.96 12.33
N ILE A 183 -0.92 -10.31 11.84
CA ILE A 183 -1.99 -9.35 11.57
C ILE A 183 -2.39 -8.61 12.85
N LEU A 184 -2.65 -9.32 13.95
CA LEU A 184 -3.04 -8.69 15.21
C LEU A 184 -1.97 -7.72 15.71
N ARG A 185 -0.70 -8.13 15.68
CA ARG A 185 0.43 -7.27 16.05
C ARG A 185 0.50 -6.01 15.17
N ALA A 186 0.28 -6.15 13.87
CA ALA A 186 0.28 -4.99 12.95
C ALA A 186 -0.91 -4.05 13.21
N VAL A 187 -2.07 -4.58 13.57
CA VAL A 187 -3.23 -3.76 13.96
C VAL A 187 -2.95 -3.01 15.26
N GLU A 188 -2.37 -3.67 16.26
CA GLU A 188 -1.95 -3.03 17.52
C GLU A 188 -0.93 -1.91 17.27
N GLU A 189 0.09 -2.19 16.45
CA GLU A 189 1.12 -1.22 16.09
C GLU A 189 0.54 -0.02 15.32
N ALA A 190 -0.38 -0.25 14.38
CA ALA A 190 -1.05 0.84 13.67
C ALA A 190 -1.93 1.69 14.61
N ALA A 191 -2.55 1.08 15.62
CA ALA A 191 -3.45 1.77 16.54
C ALA A 191 -2.71 2.57 17.62
N TYR A 192 -1.60 2.04 18.13
CA TYR A 192 -0.90 2.59 19.31
C TYR A 192 0.51 3.10 19.01
N GLY A 193 1.03 2.86 17.81
CA GLY A 193 2.43 3.01 17.49
C GLY A 193 3.25 1.81 17.99
N GLU A 194 4.55 1.85 17.72
CA GLU A 194 5.48 0.82 18.20
C GLU A 194 5.69 0.95 19.72
N GLU A 195 5.38 -0.12 20.47
CA GLU A 195 5.78 -0.22 21.87
C GLU A 195 7.32 -0.16 21.93
N ARG A 196 7.83 0.93 22.51
CA ARG A 196 9.26 1.20 22.66
C ARG A 196 9.92 0.35 23.74
#